data_AF-A0AAP0RBI4-F1
#
_entry.id   AF-A0AAP0RBI4-F1
#
_cell.length_a   1.000
_cell.length_b   1.000
_cell.length_c   1.000
_cell.angle_alpha   90.00
_cell.angle_beta   90.00
_cell.angle_gamma   90.00
#
_symmetry.space_group_name_H-M   'P 1'
#
loop_
_entity.id
_entity.type
_entity.pdbx_description
1 polymer ?
#
loop_
_entity_poly.entity_id
_entity_poly.type
_entity_poly.pdbx_seq_one_letter_code
_entity_poly.pdbx_strand_id
1 'polypeptide(L)'
;MVQEGLNANFLLVLRPYIWDILGWLAAHCGEDFSPNMHFNEFCMSILITSACLAFVDSIRKGRYIHQNDINNTLSSESACRAVLMMIYSPCKFIASKARLILFEVLKPQGKEYLKYLLDNLNYTSYGDKFGTPDMRQTVINLMGLTCYSGLPQYRRRVIKSEGIQTLLAFMKWCLSNHVHIERLSFSPHLHYTFCERTCCWVSEDWEGREFLLLLSLWGLAELLHHSDLVRNHQDIFSGEMYYTESQLINKLEEICSDSSTPGPRWYAAYILSFFGMYGFPSKFGKRIGKALNEKEYADMKLLLTNGDSLSVHGIVLMVRCPALLPPKELPVIEKTSDALSVRQDTMNLCNKFRKEVCLSPHVDHQALAKLLEYIYLGYLQAGEELVKKLKTFAKRCNLKPLLQMLSRKSPKWGTPIPSSDLTLALGPAGCHFSDIILEAKATELMCWTCCVCSLSVPHMHVHKVILWSSCDYLRALFQSGMRESHSEIINVPISWEALVKLVDWFYSDELPKPPSGCSWDNMDTEEKLHELQQYVELCWLAEFWFLEDVQQDCSKIIVSCLDSARHLSVKIIQVAANFSQWKLAEVAANYMAPLYRQLNDSGDLEGLDEELVDMVRAASVRLSQAGSNHCRS
;
A
#
# COMPACT_ATOMS: atom_id res chain seq x y z
N MET A 1 -22.63 34.95 22.30
CA MET A 1 -21.16 35.15 22.42
C MET A 1 -20.33 34.40 21.38
N VAL A 2 -20.18 33.06 21.40
CA VAL A 2 -19.30 32.36 20.42
C VAL A 2 -19.79 32.53 18.97
N GLN A 3 -21.09 32.37 18.72
CA GLN A 3 -21.69 32.62 17.40
C GLN A 3 -21.50 34.06 16.91
N GLU A 4 -21.62 35.04 17.82
CA GLU A 4 -21.39 36.46 17.51
C GLU A 4 -19.92 36.72 17.17
N GLY A 5 -18.98 36.10 17.90
CA GLY A 5 -17.55 36.16 17.61
C GLY A 5 -17.19 35.52 16.26
N LEU A 6 -17.79 34.38 15.92
CA LEU A 6 -17.64 33.77 14.59
C LEU A 6 -18.21 34.66 13.47
N ASN A 7 -19.29 35.40 13.74
CA ASN A 7 -19.88 36.31 12.75
C ASN A 7 -19.10 37.64 12.63
N ALA A 8 -18.45 38.10 13.70
CA ALA A 8 -17.73 39.37 13.75
C ALA A 8 -16.27 39.32 13.24
N ASN A 9 -15.73 38.13 12.92
CA ASN A 9 -14.30 37.96 12.68
C ASN A 9 -13.86 38.44 11.28
N PHE A 10 -12.89 39.36 11.22
CA PHE A 10 -12.47 40.10 10.02
C PHE A 10 -11.51 39.34 9.07
N LEU A 11 -10.94 38.21 9.49
CA LEU A 11 -9.95 37.44 8.71
C LEU A 11 -10.53 36.12 8.18
N LEU A 12 -11.57 36.21 7.35
CA LEU A 12 -12.28 35.03 6.77
C LEU A 12 -11.34 34.10 5.99
N VAL A 13 -10.36 34.65 5.30
CA VAL A 13 -9.40 33.92 4.44
C VAL A 13 -8.52 32.95 5.22
N LEU A 14 -8.26 33.23 6.51
CA LEU A 14 -7.41 32.37 7.34
C LEU A 14 -8.17 31.20 7.99
N ARG A 15 -9.50 31.24 8.01
CA ARG A 15 -10.31 30.24 8.71
C ARG A 15 -10.07 28.80 8.24
N PRO A 16 -9.96 28.51 6.93
CA PRO A 16 -9.72 27.14 6.48
C PRO A 16 -8.41 26.54 7.04
N TYR A 17 -7.35 27.35 7.09
CA TYR A 17 -6.06 26.94 7.66
C TYR A 17 -6.17 26.66 9.16
N ILE A 18 -6.91 27.49 9.89
CA ILE A 18 -7.12 27.30 11.33
C ILE A 18 -7.87 25.98 11.59
N TRP A 19 -8.89 25.68 10.79
CA TRP A 19 -9.62 24.41 10.91
C TRP A 19 -8.74 23.20 10.59
N ASP A 20 -7.91 23.28 9.56
CA ASP A 20 -6.98 22.21 9.22
C ASP A 20 -5.95 21.97 10.32
N ILE A 21 -5.39 23.04 10.89
CA ILE A 21 -4.47 22.94 12.04
C ILE A 21 -5.17 22.26 13.22
N LEU A 22 -6.39 22.70 13.56
CA LEU A 22 -7.14 22.13 14.69
C LEU A 22 -7.51 20.66 14.46
N GLY A 23 -7.95 20.32 13.25
CA GLY A 23 -8.25 18.94 12.86
C GLY A 23 -7.01 18.06 12.92
N TRP A 24 -5.88 18.53 12.40
CA TRP A 24 -4.61 17.80 12.42
C TRP A 24 -4.11 17.58 13.85
N LEU A 25 -4.14 18.61 14.70
CA LEU A 25 -3.79 18.49 16.11
C LEU A 25 -4.70 17.52 16.85
N ALA A 26 -6.00 17.53 16.57
CA ALA A 26 -6.95 16.60 17.17
C ALA A 26 -6.68 15.14 16.74
N ALA A 27 -6.38 14.91 15.46
CA ALA A 27 -6.08 13.58 14.92
C ALA A 27 -4.81 12.95 15.52
N HIS A 28 -3.80 13.79 15.85
CA HIS A 28 -2.50 13.35 16.37
C HIS A 28 -2.33 13.56 17.88
N CYS A 29 -3.38 13.94 18.60
CA CYS A 29 -3.31 14.20 20.04
C CYS A 29 -3.03 12.91 20.83
N GLY A 30 -2.13 12.95 21.82
CA GLY A 30 -1.85 11.79 22.67
C GLY A 30 -3.10 11.32 23.45
N GLU A 31 -3.24 10.00 23.66
CA GLU A 31 -4.37 9.42 24.41
C GLU A 31 -4.43 9.97 25.85
N ASP A 32 -3.29 10.32 26.43
CA ASP A 32 -3.12 10.79 27.81
C ASP A 32 -3.30 12.31 27.99
N PHE A 33 -3.59 13.05 26.92
CA PHE A 33 -3.77 14.49 27.00
C PHE A 33 -4.96 14.87 27.88
N SER A 34 -4.71 15.70 28.91
CA SER A 34 -5.74 16.27 29.79
C SER A 34 -5.55 17.79 29.93
N PRO A 35 -6.50 18.62 29.45
CA PRO A 35 -6.38 20.07 29.55
C PRO A 35 -6.50 20.61 30.99
N ASN A 36 -7.00 19.81 31.93
CA ASN A 36 -7.11 20.18 33.34
C ASN A 36 -5.73 20.40 34.00
N MET A 37 -4.67 19.82 33.45
CA MET A 37 -3.31 20.07 33.93
C MET A 37 -2.73 21.42 33.48
N HIS A 38 -3.37 22.12 32.54
CA HIS A 38 -2.78 23.28 31.85
C HIS A 38 -3.68 24.53 31.81
N PHE A 39 -4.74 24.63 32.63
CA PHE A 39 -5.65 25.79 32.70
C PHE A 39 -6.32 26.25 31.37
N ASN A 40 -6.28 25.40 30.33
CA ASN A 40 -6.72 25.75 28.97
C ASN A 40 -8.05 25.10 28.53
N GLU A 41 -8.80 24.50 29.47
CA GLU A 41 -10.05 23.79 29.17
C GLU A 41 -11.12 24.70 28.53
N PHE A 42 -11.20 25.95 29.00
CA PHE A 42 -12.13 26.94 28.48
C PHE A 42 -11.83 27.32 27.02
N CYS A 43 -10.57 27.61 26.70
CA CYS A 43 -10.13 27.92 25.34
C CYS A 43 -10.39 26.75 24.38
N MET A 44 -10.07 25.51 24.81
CA MET A 44 -10.37 24.30 24.02
C MET A 44 -11.87 24.14 23.79
N SER A 45 -12.69 24.38 24.81
CA SER A 45 -14.15 24.31 24.69
C SER A 45 -14.69 25.35 23.70
N ILE A 46 -14.13 26.56 23.67
CA ILE A 46 -14.48 27.60 22.68
C ILE A 46 -14.10 27.16 21.27
N LEU A 47 -12.90 26.61 21.06
CA LEU A 47 -12.44 26.17 19.74
C LEU A 47 -13.31 25.03 19.20
N ILE A 48 -13.60 24.03 20.03
CA ILE A 48 -14.49 22.92 19.67
C ILE A 48 -15.90 23.43 19.36
N THR A 49 -16.45 24.32 20.21
CA THR A 49 -17.76 24.96 19.96
C THR A 49 -17.77 25.71 18.64
N SER A 50 -16.71 26.45 18.35
CA SER A 50 -16.58 27.22 17.11
C SER A 50 -16.56 26.31 15.89
N ALA A 51 -15.80 25.22 15.94
CA ALA A 51 -15.76 24.24 14.86
C ALA A 51 -17.12 23.56 14.65
N CYS A 52 -17.81 23.15 15.73
CA CYS A 52 -19.14 22.53 15.64
C CYS A 52 -20.19 23.49 15.07
N LEU A 53 -20.17 24.78 15.43
CA LEU A 53 -21.06 25.78 14.85
C LEU A 53 -20.77 26.00 13.36
N ALA A 54 -19.50 26.06 12.97
CA ALA A 54 -19.10 26.17 11.56
C ALA A 54 -19.49 24.94 10.73
N PHE A 55 -19.35 23.72 11.28
CA PHE A 55 -19.85 22.48 10.66
C PHE A 55 -21.35 22.54 10.40
N VAL A 56 -22.14 22.95 11.41
CA VAL A 56 -23.59 23.03 11.26
C VAL A 56 -24.01 24.10 10.25
N ASP A 57 -23.33 25.26 10.27
CA ASP A 57 -23.54 26.30 9.27
C ASP A 57 -23.24 25.80 7.85
N SER A 58 -22.22 24.95 7.69
CA SER A 58 -21.85 24.34 6.39
C SER A 58 -22.94 23.44 5.84
N ILE A 59 -23.53 22.57 6.67
CA ILE A 59 -24.67 21.71 6.27
C ILE A 59 -25.90 22.57 5.95
N ARG A 60 -26.16 23.60 6.76
CA ARG A 60 -27.29 24.51 6.57
C ARG A 60 -27.17 25.25 5.24
N LYS A 61 -26.01 25.84 4.95
CA LYS A 61 -25.73 26.58 3.71
C LYS A 61 -25.85 25.69 2.46
N GLY A 62 -25.42 24.44 2.53
CA GLY A 62 -25.59 23.48 1.43
C GLY A 62 -27.04 23.30 0.98
N ARG A 63 -28.03 23.51 1.86
CA ARG A 63 -29.46 23.45 1.49
C ARG A 63 -29.93 24.63 0.63
N TYR A 64 -29.31 25.80 0.82
CA TYR A 64 -29.83 27.07 0.33
C TYR A 64 -29.03 27.62 -0.87
N ILE A 65 -27.90 26.99 -1.25
CA ILE A 65 -26.96 27.55 -2.22
C ILE A 65 -27.08 26.87 -3.60
N HIS A 66 -27.63 27.65 -4.53
CA HIS A 66 -27.21 27.78 -5.94
C HIS A 66 -26.41 29.11 -6.15
N GLN A 67 -25.85 29.71 -5.09
CA GLN A 67 -25.22 31.05 -5.13
C GLN A 67 -23.70 31.06 -4.84
N ASN A 68 -22.94 31.56 -5.81
CA ASN A 68 -21.49 31.71 -5.85
C ASN A 68 -20.94 32.77 -4.85
N ASP A 69 -20.81 32.44 -3.56
CA ASP A 69 -20.04 33.28 -2.62
C ASP A 69 -18.72 32.61 -2.20
N ILE A 70 -17.69 32.84 -3.02
CA ILE A 70 -16.37 32.19 -3.01
C ILE A 70 -15.73 32.15 -1.60
N ASN A 71 -15.90 33.20 -0.79
CA ASN A 71 -15.27 33.29 0.54
C ASN A 71 -15.99 32.48 1.63
N ASN A 72 -17.31 32.27 1.50
CA ASN A 72 -18.08 31.39 2.38
C ASN A 72 -17.94 29.90 1.97
N THR A 73 -17.61 29.64 0.71
CA THR A 73 -17.44 28.30 0.11
C THR A 73 -16.12 27.61 0.51
N LEU A 74 -15.08 28.36 0.93
CA LEU A 74 -13.75 27.81 1.28
C LEU A 74 -13.64 27.24 2.70
N SER A 75 -14.47 27.73 3.64
CA SER A 75 -14.37 27.37 5.06
C SER A 75 -15.19 26.13 5.44
N SER A 76 -16.08 25.64 4.57
CA SER A 76 -17.07 24.62 4.95
C SER A 76 -16.48 23.21 5.01
N GLU A 77 -15.68 22.82 4.03
CA GLU A 77 -14.99 21.52 4.01
C GLU A 77 -14.03 21.37 5.21
N SER A 78 -13.11 22.33 5.38
CA SER A 78 -12.10 22.31 6.43
C SER A 78 -12.71 22.31 7.83
N ALA A 79 -13.79 23.07 8.06
CA ALA A 79 -14.53 23.03 9.33
C ALA A 79 -15.15 21.65 9.56
N CYS A 80 -15.78 21.06 8.53
CA CYS A 80 -16.38 19.74 8.64
C CYS A 80 -15.35 18.65 8.93
N ARG A 81 -14.22 18.71 8.24
CA ARG A 81 -13.08 17.84 8.47
C ARG A 81 -12.54 17.98 9.89
N ALA A 82 -12.37 19.21 10.38
CA ALA A 82 -11.88 19.45 11.74
C ALA A 82 -12.79 18.80 12.80
N VAL A 83 -14.11 18.97 12.66
CA VAL A 83 -15.09 18.32 13.56
C VAL A 83 -15.02 16.79 13.47
N LEU A 84 -14.91 16.25 12.25
CA LEU A 84 -14.73 14.81 12.03
C LEU A 84 -13.48 14.29 12.78
N MET A 85 -12.32 14.93 12.60
CA MET A 85 -11.09 14.56 13.30
C MET A 85 -11.20 14.71 14.83
N MET A 86 -11.91 15.73 15.31
CA MET A 86 -12.13 15.92 16.75
C MET A 86 -12.97 14.80 17.35
N ILE A 87 -14.06 14.39 16.71
CA ILE A 87 -14.95 13.32 17.20
C ILE A 87 -14.24 11.98 17.29
N TYR A 88 -13.33 11.71 16.35
CA TYR A 88 -12.56 10.49 16.28
C TYR A 88 -11.13 10.65 16.81
N SER A 89 -10.87 11.72 17.57
CA SER A 89 -9.57 11.96 18.16
C SER A 89 -9.16 10.82 19.09
N PRO A 90 -7.89 10.37 19.06
CA PRO A 90 -7.35 9.46 20.07
C PRO A 90 -7.42 10.03 21.50
N CYS A 91 -7.45 11.35 21.66
CA CYS A 91 -7.68 11.99 22.96
C CYS A 91 -9.15 11.87 23.37
N LYS A 92 -9.41 11.10 24.42
CA LYS A 92 -10.77 10.88 24.96
C LYS A 92 -11.46 12.17 25.38
N PHE A 93 -10.72 13.15 25.90
CA PHE A 93 -11.28 14.45 26.27
C PHE A 93 -11.81 15.19 25.04
N ILE A 94 -10.97 15.39 24.01
CA ILE A 94 -11.36 16.10 22.79
C ILE A 94 -12.54 15.38 22.13
N ALA A 95 -12.44 14.07 21.97
CA ALA A 95 -13.47 13.26 21.34
C ALA A 95 -14.82 13.30 22.07
N SER A 96 -14.83 13.17 23.39
CA SER A 96 -16.07 13.23 24.18
C SER A 96 -16.68 14.64 24.20
N LYS A 97 -15.86 15.68 24.35
CA LYS A 97 -16.30 17.07 24.34
C LYS A 97 -16.86 17.48 22.98
N ALA A 98 -16.19 17.11 21.89
CA ALA A 98 -16.65 17.36 20.53
C ALA A 98 -17.99 16.68 20.23
N ARG A 99 -18.17 15.41 20.61
CA ARG A 99 -19.46 14.72 20.46
C ARG A 99 -20.58 15.39 21.24
N LEU A 100 -20.32 15.79 22.48
CA LEU A 100 -21.31 16.45 23.33
C LEU A 100 -21.73 17.82 22.76
N ILE A 101 -20.76 18.65 22.40
CA ILE A 101 -21.02 19.98 21.83
C ILE A 101 -21.73 19.85 20.48
N LEU A 102 -21.26 18.97 19.59
CA LEU A 102 -21.89 18.78 18.29
C LEU A 102 -23.35 18.34 18.44
N PHE A 103 -23.63 17.42 19.37
CA PHE A 103 -25.00 17.00 19.67
C PHE A 103 -25.89 18.19 20.08
N GLU A 104 -25.43 19.06 20.99
CA GLU A 104 -26.21 20.21 21.44
C GLU A 104 -26.44 21.23 20.31
N VAL A 105 -25.44 21.47 19.45
CA VAL A 105 -25.58 22.37 18.30
C VAL A 105 -26.55 21.79 17.25
N LEU A 106 -26.57 20.46 17.06
CA LEU A 106 -27.47 19.79 16.13
C LEU A 106 -28.90 19.64 16.64
N LYS A 107 -29.13 19.72 17.95
CA LYS A 107 -30.44 19.49 18.59
C LYS A 107 -31.63 20.22 17.94
N PRO A 108 -31.52 21.49 17.49
CA PRO A 108 -32.66 22.22 16.94
C PRO A 108 -33.18 21.66 15.61
N GLN A 109 -32.30 21.28 14.67
CA GLN A 109 -32.66 20.90 13.29
C GLN A 109 -32.03 19.59 12.81
N GLY A 110 -31.36 18.85 13.69
CA GLY A 110 -30.51 17.71 13.31
C GLY A 110 -31.24 16.56 12.60
N LYS A 111 -32.55 16.40 12.81
CA LYS A 111 -33.36 15.42 12.07
C LYS A 111 -33.51 15.80 10.60
N GLU A 112 -33.83 17.07 10.33
CA GLU A 112 -33.97 17.59 8.98
C GLU A 112 -32.61 17.62 8.26
N TYR A 113 -31.54 17.86 9.02
CA TYR A 113 -30.17 17.85 8.51
C TYR A 113 -29.80 16.45 8.08
N LEU A 114 -30.03 15.44 8.93
CA LEU A 114 -29.80 14.05 8.56
C LEU A 114 -30.60 13.62 7.32
N LYS A 115 -31.89 13.98 7.25
CA LYS A 115 -32.72 13.66 6.08
C LYS A 115 -32.12 14.24 4.79
N TYR A 116 -31.77 15.54 4.82
CA TYR A 116 -31.13 16.21 3.69
C TYR A 116 -29.81 15.55 3.25
N LEU A 117 -28.98 15.13 4.21
CA LEU A 117 -27.71 14.45 3.91
C LEU A 117 -27.95 13.12 3.17
N LEU A 118 -28.89 12.31 3.68
CA LEU A 118 -29.23 11.02 3.08
C LEU A 118 -29.85 11.17 1.69
N ASP A 119 -30.81 12.10 1.53
CA ASP A 119 -31.49 12.34 0.25
C ASP A 119 -30.49 12.76 -0.85
N ASN A 120 -29.52 13.62 -0.53
CA ASN A 120 -28.50 14.06 -1.49
C ASN A 120 -27.48 12.98 -1.85
N LEU A 121 -27.04 12.18 -0.87
CA LEU A 121 -26.09 11.10 -1.13
C LEU A 121 -26.75 10.00 -1.97
N ASN A 122 -28.00 9.67 -1.66
CA ASN A 122 -28.82 8.79 -2.47
C ASN A 122 -28.96 9.33 -3.89
N TYR A 123 -29.36 10.59 -4.07
CA TYR A 123 -29.47 11.23 -5.39
C TYR A 123 -28.17 11.12 -6.21
N THR A 124 -27.02 11.35 -5.57
CA THR A 124 -25.71 11.23 -6.21
C THR A 124 -25.40 9.79 -6.63
N SER A 125 -25.74 8.81 -5.80
CA SER A 125 -25.48 7.39 -6.07
C SER A 125 -26.41 6.76 -7.13
N TYR A 126 -27.64 7.26 -7.30
CA TYR A 126 -28.62 6.78 -8.30
C TYR A 126 -28.60 7.57 -9.61
N GLY A 127 -27.91 8.70 -9.65
CA GLY A 127 -27.92 9.63 -10.78
C GLY A 127 -27.23 9.03 -12.01
N ASP A 128 -28.00 8.36 -12.85
CA ASP A 128 -27.64 8.06 -14.24
C ASP A 128 -28.15 9.23 -15.10
N LYS A 129 -27.23 9.97 -15.76
CA LYS A 129 -27.43 10.79 -16.99
C LYS A 129 -27.66 12.31 -16.96
N PHE A 130 -27.74 13.05 -15.85
CA PHE A 130 -27.79 14.52 -15.94
C PHE A 130 -26.99 15.26 -14.85
N GLY A 131 -25.89 15.88 -15.27
CA GLY A 131 -25.05 16.78 -14.46
C GLY A 131 -23.94 16.09 -13.68
N THR A 132 -22.73 16.66 -13.70
CA THR A 132 -21.65 16.26 -12.79
C THR A 132 -22.05 16.60 -11.35
N PRO A 133 -22.01 15.66 -10.39
CA PRO A 133 -22.31 15.95 -8.99
C PRO A 133 -21.40 17.07 -8.47
N ASP A 134 -21.94 17.96 -7.63
CA ASP A 134 -21.10 18.89 -6.89
C ASP A 134 -20.25 18.11 -5.87
N MET A 135 -19.03 17.78 -6.27
CA MET A 135 -18.10 16.98 -5.48
C MET A 135 -17.81 17.61 -4.11
N ARG A 136 -17.81 18.95 -4.01
CA ARG A 136 -17.61 19.64 -2.72
C ARG A 136 -18.77 19.38 -1.78
N GLN A 137 -19.99 19.55 -2.26
CA GLN A 137 -21.18 19.32 -1.45
C GLN A 137 -21.32 17.84 -1.07
N THR A 138 -20.96 16.93 -1.97
CA THR A 138 -20.91 15.49 -1.69
C THR A 138 -19.92 15.16 -0.57
N VAL A 139 -18.72 15.74 -0.61
CA VAL A 139 -17.70 15.62 0.46
C VAL A 139 -18.26 16.10 1.81
N ILE A 140 -18.87 17.30 1.84
CA ILE A 140 -19.47 17.85 3.06
C ILE A 140 -20.59 16.93 3.56
N ASN A 141 -21.41 16.39 2.66
CA ASN A 141 -22.52 15.52 3.01
C ASN A 141 -22.02 14.19 3.62
N LEU A 142 -20.98 13.59 3.05
CA LEU A 142 -20.36 12.37 3.58
C LEU A 142 -19.69 12.58 4.94
N MET A 143 -18.92 13.66 5.10
CA MET A 143 -18.34 14.02 6.40
C MET A 143 -19.45 14.26 7.44
N GLY A 144 -20.53 14.93 7.02
CA GLY A 144 -21.73 15.12 7.81
C GLY A 144 -22.30 13.78 8.28
N LEU A 145 -22.64 12.89 7.36
CA LEU A 145 -23.21 11.58 7.67
C LEU A 145 -22.28 10.72 8.55
N THR A 146 -20.97 10.78 8.32
CA THR A 146 -19.96 10.10 9.14
C THR A 146 -19.91 10.66 10.57
N CYS A 147 -20.02 11.98 10.74
CA CYS A 147 -20.16 12.60 12.06
C CYS A 147 -21.46 12.17 12.75
N TYR A 148 -22.60 12.15 12.04
CA TYR A 148 -23.88 11.66 12.57
C TYR A 148 -23.80 10.19 13.02
N SER A 149 -23.05 9.36 12.30
CA SER A 149 -22.81 7.95 12.63
C SER A 149 -21.99 7.79 13.92
N GLY A 150 -21.04 8.70 14.15
CA GLY A 150 -20.23 8.79 15.37
C GLY A 150 -20.96 9.33 16.61
N LEU A 151 -22.13 9.96 16.44
CA LEU A 151 -22.93 10.51 17.56
C LEU A 151 -23.90 9.45 18.12
N PRO A 152 -23.75 9.01 19.39
CA PRO A 152 -24.60 7.98 19.98
C PRO A 152 -26.11 8.30 19.90
N GLN A 153 -26.49 9.57 20.02
CA GLN A 153 -27.88 10.03 20.04
C GLN A 153 -28.55 9.98 18.65
N TYR A 154 -27.78 10.08 17.58
CA TYR A 154 -28.30 10.05 16.20
C TYR A 154 -28.07 8.73 15.50
N ARG A 155 -27.07 7.94 15.90
CA ARG A 155 -26.70 6.67 15.26
C ARG A 155 -27.87 5.72 14.98
N ARG A 156 -28.71 5.46 15.98
CA ARG A 156 -29.89 4.58 15.80
C ARG A 156 -30.87 5.13 14.74
N ARG A 157 -30.94 6.45 14.59
CA ARG A 157 -31.75 7.08 13.54
C ARG A 157 -31.10 6.94 12.17
N VAL A 158 -29.79 7.11 12.06
CA VAL A 158 -29.04 6.87 10.82
C VAL A 158 -29.33 5.46 10.29
N ILE A 159 -29.22 4.45 11.16
CA ILE A 159 -29.52 3.05 10.80
C ILE A 159 -30.98 2.88 10.36
N LYS A 160 -31.94 3.46 11.11
CA LYS A 160 -33.37 3.39 10.76
C LYS A 160 -33.74 4.14 9.49
N SER A 161 -32.94 5.11 9.08
CA SER A 161 -33.14 5.91 7.86
C SER A 161 -32.28 5.40 6.71
N GLU A 162 -32.01 4.09 6.68
CA GLU A 162 -31.29 3.41 5.60
C GLU A 162 -29.85 3.92 5.36
N GLY A 163 -29.21 4.49 6.39
CA GLY A 163 -27.87 5.08 6.25
C GLY A 163 -26.79 4.08 5.84
N ILE A 164 -26.92 2.79 6.22
CA ILE A 164 -26.01 1.72 5.77
C ILE A 164 -26.19 1.50 4.26
N GLN A 165 -27.43 1.42 3.79
CA GLN A 165 -27.77 1.23 2.38
C GLN A 165 -27.26 2.42 1.54
N THR A 166 -27.46 3.66 2.01
CA THR A 166 -26.92 4.86 1.36
C THR A 166 -25.40 4.81 1.22
N LEU A 167 -24.68 4.42 2.28
CA LEU A 167 -23.21 4.31 2.24
C LEU A 167 -22.72 3.19 1.32
N LEU A 168 -23.40 2.04 1.31
CA LEU A 168 -23.10 0.92 0.40
C LEU A 168 -23.36 1.28 -1.07
N ALA A 169 -24.48 1.95 -1.35
CA ALA A 169 -24.81 2.44 -2.69
C ALA A 169 -23.77 3.45 -3.17
N PHE A 170 -23.35 4.37 -2.30
CA PHE A 170 -22.33 5.36 -2.62
C PHE A 170 -20.94 4.72 -2.82
N MET A 171 -20.56 3.75 -1.99
CA MET A 171 -19.32 2.98 -2.16
C MET A 171 -19.30 2.27 -3.52
N LYS A 172 -20.42 1.62 -3.89
CA LYS A 172 -20.59 0.99 -5.22
C LYS A 172 -20.40 2.00 -6.34
N TRP A 173 -21.02 3.18 -6.22
CA TRP A 173 -20.87 4.26 -7.19
C TRP A 173 -19.41 4.73 -7.32
N CYS A 174 -18.68 4.92 -6.22
CA CYS A 174 -17.26 5.28 -6.25
C CYS A 174 -16.40 4.25 -6.99
N LEU A 175 -16.61 2.97 -6.68
CA LEU A 175 -15.84 1.87 -7.25
C LEU A 175 -16.16 1.64 -8.73
N SER A 176 -17.44 1.72 -9.12
CA SER A 176 -17.87 1.51 -10.51
C SER A 176 -17.46 2.64 -11.46
N ASN A 177 -17.30 3.86 -10.95
CA ASN A 177 -16.94 5.03 -11.77
C ASN A 177 -15.45 5.42 -11.67
N HIS A 178 -14.62 4.64 -10.96
CA HIS A 178 -13.19 4.95 -10.73
C HIS A 178 -12.96 6.39 -10.27
N VAL A 179 -13.72 6.82 -9.25
CA VAL A 179 -13.71 8.21 -8.79
C VAL A 179 -12.43 8.51 -8.02
N HIS A 180 -11.47 9.14 -8.70
CA HIS A 180 -10.19 9.58 -8.12
C HIS A 180 -10.22 11.09 -7.89
N ILE A 181 -10.47 11.51 -6.66
CA ILE A 181 -10.53 12.92 -6.24
C ILE A 181 -9.62 13.12 -5.03
N GLU A 182 -8.61 13.95 -5.22
CA GLU A 182 -7.74 14.43 -4.15
C GLU A 182 -8.40 15.58 -3.41
N ARG A 183 -8.04 15.74 -2.13
CA ARG A 183 -8.48 16.89 -1.34
C ARG A 183 -8.12 18.23 -1.98
N LEU A 184 -6.94 18.30 -2.60
CA LEU A 184 -6.47 19.49 -3.32
C LEU A 184 -7.46 19.93 -4.40
N SER A 185 -8.14 19.00 -5.08
CA SER A 185 -9.07 19.30 -6.16
C SER A 185 -10.27 20.16 -5.73
N PHE A 186 -10.60 20.18 -4.44
CA PHE A 186 -11.76 20.90 -3.92
C PHE A 186 -11.49 21.79 -2.70
N SER A 187 -10.25 21.85 -2.21
CA SER A 187 -9.81 22.70 -1.10
C SER A 187 -8.76 23.73 -1.58
N PRO A 188 -9.17 24.89 -2.12
CA PRO A 188 -8.29 25.85 -2.79
C PRO A 188 -7.24 26.48 -1.90
N HIS A 189 -7.47 26.55 -0.59
CA HIS A 189 -6.50 27.08 0.37
C HIS A 189 -5.28 26.17 0.54
N LEU A 190 -5.33 24.94 0.04
CA LEU A 190 -4.19 24.02 0.02
C LEU A 190 -3.38 24.11 -1.28
N HIS A 191 -3.90 24.78 -2.33
CA HIS A 191 -3.13 25.04 -3.54
C HIS A 191 -2.05 26.07 -3.24
N TYR A 192 -0.83 25.58 -3.03
CA TYR A 192 0.36 26.40 -2.86
C TYR A 192 1.22 26.32 -4.14
N THR A 193 1.52 27.46 -4.76
CA THR A 193 2.26 27.56 -6.04
C THR A 193 3.67 26.94 -5.99
N PHE A 194 4.21 26.64 -4.80
CA PHE A 194 5.48 25.93 -4.64
C PHE A 194 5.35 24.40 -4.63
N CYS A 195 4.18 23.82 -4.33
CA CYS A 195 3.97 22.37 -4.49
C CYS A 195 4.11 21.96 -5.97
N GLU A 196 3.66 22.82 -6.89
CA GLU A 196 3.82 22.59 -8.34
C GLU A 196 5.27 22.72 -8.83
N ARG A 197 6.17 23.31 -8.03
CA ARG A 197 7.58 23.54 -8.38
C ARG A 197 8.56 22.62 -7.64
N THR A 198 8.10 21.84 -6.67
CA THR A 198 8.95 20.88 -5.95
C THR A 198 8.85 19.53 -6.64
N CYS A 199 9.68 19.33 -7.65
CA CYS A 199 9.75 18.09 -8.45
C CYS A 199 10.10 16.81 -7.66
N CYS A 200 10.32 16.90 -6.34
CA CYS A 200 10.76 15.78 -5.49
C CYS A 200 9.84 15.46 -4.30
N TRP A 201 8.64 16.05 -4.21
CA TRP A 201 7.73 15.75 -3.09
C TRP A 201 6.69 14.71 -3.49
N VAL A 202 7.00 13.43 -3.25
CA VAL A 202 6.02 12.34 -3.32
C VAL A 202 5.71 11.88 -1.90
N SER A 203 4.81 12.60 -1.22
CA SER A 203 4.21 12.07 0.01
C SER A 203 2.93 11.37 -0.40
N GLU A 204 2.86 10.06 -0.19
CA GLU A 204 1.58 9.35 -0.25
C GLU A 204 0.72 9.84 0.91
N ASP A 205 -0.21 10.74 0.59
CA ASP A 205 -1.21 11.16 1.56
C ASP A 205 -2.00 9.94 2.02
N TRP A 206 -2.18 9.81 3.34
CA TRP A 206 -2.93 8.71 3.96
C TRP A 206 -4.33 8.53 3.35
N GLU A 207 -4.95 9.63 2.89
CA GLU A 207 -6.23 9.63 2.18
C GLU A 207 -6.08 9.39 0.68
N GLY A 208 -5.00 9.91 0.11
CA GLY A 208 -4.71 10.06 -1.31
C GLY A 208 -5.92 10.37 -2.20
N ARG A 209 -5.97 9.74 -3.37
CA ARG A 209 -6.95 10.05 -4.43
C ARG A 209 -8.34 9.46 -4.19
N GLU A 210 -8.52 8.65 -3.16
CA GLU A 210 -9.76 7.90 -2.91
C GLU A 210 -10.51 8.46 -1.70
N PHE A 211 -10.50 9.79 -1.54
CA PHE A 211 -11.02 10.46 -0.35
C PHE A 211 -12.52 10.23 -0.12
N LEU A 212 -13.33 10.19 -1.19
CA LEU A 212 -14.76 9.89 -1.08
C LEU A 212 -15.01 8.46 -0.58
N LEU A 213 -14.27 7.49 -1.12
CA LEU A 213 -14.34 6.09 -0.71
C LEU A 213 -13.94 5.94 0.77
N LEU A 214 -12.88 6.63 1.20
CA LEU A 214 -12.47 6.67 2.60
C LEU A 214 -13.61 7.14 3.52
N LEU A 215 -14.27 8.27 3.20
CA LEU A 215 -15.36 8.78 4.02
C LEU A 215 -16.55 7.79 4.08
N SER A 216 -16.88 7.14 2.96
CA SER A 216 -17.93 6.13 2.92
C SER A 216 -17.60 4.91 3.78
N LEU A 217 -16.38 4.39 3.68
CA LEU A 217 -15.89 3.27 4.49
C LEU A 217 -15.87 3.65 5.98
N TRP A 218 -15.45 4.87 6.32
CA TRP A 218 -15.43 5.35 7.68
C TRP A 218 -16.84 5.43 8.27
N GLY A 219 -17.79 6.05 7.57
CA GLY A 219 -19.19 6.08 8.00
C GLY A 219 -19.76 4.68 8.21
N LEU A 220 -19.50 3.77 7.28
CA LEU A 220 -19.98 2.38 7.33
C LEU A 220 -19.40 1.63 8.53
N ALA A 221 -18.08 1.74 8.74
CA ALA A 221 -17.37 1.15 9.86
C ALA A 221 -17.97 1.55 11.22
N GLU A 222 -18.35 2.82 11.37
CA GLU A 222 -18.89 3.36 12.62
C GLU A 222 -20.33 2.90 12.89
N LEU A 223 -21.11 2.68 11.82
CA LEU A 223 -22.43 2.08 11.94
C LEU A 223 -22.34 0.59 12.30
N LEU A 224 -21.43 -0.16 11.69
CA LEU A 224 -21.21 -1.58 11.95
C LEU A 224 -20.62 -1.85 13.34
N HIS A 225 -19.68 -1.02 13.81
CA HIS A 225 -19.08 -1.16 15.14
C HIS A 225 -20.10 -1.17 16.28
N HIS A 226 -21.24 -0.51 16.06
CA HIS A 226 -22.25 -0.27 17.08
C HIS A 226 -23.60 -0.92 16.75
N SER A 227 -23.65 -1.75 15.71
CA SER A 227 -24.81 -2.58 15.39
C SER A 227 -24.78 -3.88 16.21
N ASP A 228 -24.72 -3.79 17.54
CA ASP A 228 -25.01 -4.93 18.44
C ASP A 228 -26.42 -5.51 18.21
N LEU A 229 -27.27 -4.73 17.53
CA LEU A 229 -28.64 -5.06 17.12
C LEU A 229 -28.73 -5.98 15.90
N VAL A 230 -27.64 -6.18 15.14
CA VAL A 230 -27.68 -6.96 13.89
C VAL A 230 -26.66 -8.09 13.93
N ARG A 231 -26.86 -9.03 14.87
CA ARG A 231 -26.10 -10.29 14.88
C ARG A 231 -26.46 -11.23 13.73
N ASN A 232 -27.54 -10.93 13.01
CA ASN A 232 -27.85 -11.59 11.75
C ASN A 232 -27.39 -10.66 10.62
N HIS A 233 -26.18 -10.85 10.10
CA HIS A 233 -25.71 -10.16 8.88
C HIS A 233 -26.75 -10.23 7.74
N GLN A 234 -27.56 -11.30 7.74
CA GLN A 234 -28.71 -11.51 6.86
C GLN A 234 -29.75 -10.36 6.87
N ASP A 235 -29.94 -9.63 7.98
CA ASP A 235 -30.90 -8.51 8.07
C ASP A 235 -30.32 -7.19 7.50
N ILE A 236 -28.99 -7.02 7.47
CA ILE A 236 -28.35 -5.86 6.80
C ILE A 236 -28.46 -6.00 5.28
N PHE A 237 -28.37 -7.24 4.80
CA PHE A 237 -28.41 -7.57 3.38
C PHE A 237 -29.78 -8.13 2.93
N SER A 238 -30.81 -8.06 3.78
CA SER A 238 -32.16 -8.47 3.40
C SER A 238 -32.74 -7.47 2.40
N GLY A 239 -33.01 -7.92 1.19
CA GLY A 239 -33.42 -7.07 0.06
C GLY A 239 -32.23 -6.79 -0.86
N GLU A 240 -32.17 -7.52 -1.97
CA GLU A 240 -31.04 -7.64 -2.91
C GLU A 240 -30.68 -6.34 -3.70
N MET A 241 -30.64 -5.15 -3.09
CA MET A 241 -30.48 -3.92 -3.90
C MET A 241 -29.02 -3.50 -4.21
N TYR A 242 -28.01 -3.84 -3.39
CA TYR A 242 -26.65 -3.28 -3.58
C TYR A 242 -25.50 -4.29 -3.57
N TYR A 243 -25.32 -4.98 -2.45
CA TYR A 243 -24.29 -6.01 -2.24
C TYR A 243 -24.87 -7.17 -1.45
N THR A 244 -24.55 -8.41 -1.84
CA THR A 244 -24.59 -9.54 -0.90
C THR A 244 -23.40 -9.45 0.07
N GLU A 245 -23.47 -10.15 1.20
CA GLU A 245 -22.35 -10.21 2.16
C GLU A 245 -21.04 -10.63 1.47
N SER A 246 -21.10 -11.67 0.62
CA SER A 246 -19.95 -12.14 -0.15
C SER A 246 -19.40 -11.11 -1.14
N GLN A 247 -20.28 -10.36 -1.82
CA GLN A 247 -19.83 -9.31 -2.74
C GLN A 247 -19.18 -8.14 -1.99
N LEU A 248 -19.72 -7.75 -0.83
CA LEU A 248 -19.10 -6.73 0.01
C LEU A 248 -17.71 -7.17 0.47
N ILE A 249 -17.60 -8.40 0.99
CA ILE A 249 -16.32 -8.97 1.43
C ILE A 249 -15.29 -8.91 0.30
N ASN A 250 -15.62 -9.41 -0.88
CA ASN A 250 -14.71 -9.40 -2.03
C ASN A 250 -14.27 -7.98 -2.39
N LYS A 251 -15.19 -6.99 -2.37
CA LYS A 251 -14.84 -5.59 -2.64
C LYS A 251 -13.96 -4.97 -1.56
N LEU A 252 -14.16 -5.31 -0.30
CA LEU A 252 -13.30 -4.83 0.78
C LEU A 252 -11.91 -5.50 0.72
N GLU A 253 -11.82 -6.77 0.34
CA GLU A 253 -10.53 -7.45 0.11
C GLU A 253 -9.77 -6.83 -1.06
N GLU A 254 -10.47 -6.49 -2.16
CA GLU A 254 -9.90 -5.73 -3.28
C GLU A 254 -9.34 -4.38 -2.80
N ILE A 255 -10.11 -3.60 -2.02
CA ILE A 255 -9.65 -2.31 -1.46
C ILE A 255 -8.45 -2.51 -0.53
N CYS A 256 -8.44 -3.55 0.29
CA CYS A 256 -7.32 -3.84 1.21
C CYS A 256 -6.04 -4.26 0.47
N SER A 257 -6.16 -4.81 -0.73
CA SER A 257 -5.04 -5.16 -1.59
C SER A 257 -4.31 -3.91 -2.10
N ASP A 258 -3.08 -4.05 -2.59
CA ASP A 258 -2.10 -2.96 -2.80
C ASP A 258 -2.48 -1.87 -3.84
N SER A 259 -3.76 -1.75 -4.21
CA SER A 259 -4.28 -0.77 -5.17
C SER A 259 -4.74 0.56 -4.58
N SER A 260 -5.02 0.62 -3.28
CA SER A 260 -5.63 1.78 -2.61
C SER A 260 -4.70 2.48 -1.63
N THR A 261 -5.02 3.73 -1.28
CA THR A 261 -4.24 4.51 -0.31
C THR A 261 -4.40 3.95 1.11
N PRO A 262 -3.49 4.28 2.06
CA PRO A 262 -3.51 3.68 3.40
C PRO A 262 -4.85 3.80 4.16
N GLY A 263 -5.54 4.93 4.06
CA GLY A 263 -6.80 5.22 4.75
C GLY A 263 -7.94 4.25 4.36
N PRO A 264 -8.33 4.20 3.07
CA PRO A 264 -9.30 3.22 2.57
C PRO A 264 -8.95 1.78 2.98
N ARG A 265 -7.68 1.39 2.83
CA ARG A 265 -7.20 0.05 3.24
C ARG A 265 -7.45 -0.23 4.72
N TRP A 266 -7.12 0.71 5.60
CA TRP A 266 -7.33 0.57 7.03
C TRP A 266 -8.81 0.45 7.41
N TYR A 267 -9.68 1.25 6.80
CA TYR A 267 -11.12 1.16 7.09
C TYR A 267 -11.76 -0.08 6.47
N ALA A 268 -11.30 -0.53 5.30
CA ALA A 268 -11.74 -1.79 4.73
C ALA A 268 -11.33 -2.97 5.63
N ALA A 269 -10.08 -3.01 6.10
CA ALA A 269 -9.61 -4.04 7.04
C ALA A 269 -10.36 -3.98 8.38
N TYR A 270 -10.71 -2.78 8.85
CA TYR A 270 -11.52 -2.60 10.04
C TYR A 270 -12.94 -3.13 9.85
N ILE A 271 -13.58 -2.91 8.70
CA ILE A 271 -14.89 -3.49 8.37
C ILE A 271 -14.80 -5.02 8.28
N LEU A 272 -13.78 -5.55 7.59
CA LEU A 272 -13.53 -7.00 7.46
C LEU A 272 -13.35 -7.69 8.82
N SER A 273 -12.86 -6.98 9.85
CA SER A 273 -12.72 -7.50 11.21
C SER A 273 -14.05 -7.87 11.89
N PHE A 274 -15.18 -7.33 11.40
CA PHE A 274 -16.52 -7.74 11.83
C PHE A 274 -16.97 -9.06 11.18
N PHE A 275 -16.35 -9.46 10.08
CA PHE A 275 -16.57 -10.71 9.37
C PHE A 275 -15.49 -11.77 9.67
N GLY A 276 -14.65 -11.54 10.69
CA GLY A 276 -13.62 -12.48 11.12
C GLY A 276 -12.37 -12.53 10.23
N MET A 277 -12.16 -11.53 9.37
CA MET A 277 -10.96 -11.39 8.54
C MET A 277 -10.09 -10.26 9.07
N TYR A 278 -8.79 -10.51 9.22
CA TYR A 278 -7.87 -9.58 9.87
C TYR A 278 -6.57 -9.49 9.08
N GLY A 279 -6.19 -8.28 8.67
CA GLY A 279 -4.93 -8.02 7.97
C GLY A 279 -5.08 -7.37 6.61
N PHE A 280 -3.98 -7.36 5.87
CA PHE A 280 -3.86 -6.74 4.57
C PHE A 280 -3.35 -7.80 3.58
N PRO A 281 -4.23 -8.41 2.78
CA PRO A 281 -3.80 -9.33 1.74
C PRO A 281 -2.93 -8.59 0.72
N SER A 282 -1.80 -9.19 0.34
CA SER A 282 -0.90 -8.69 -0.70
C SER A 282 -0.52 -9.80 -1.67
N LYS A 283 -0.10 -9.42 -2.89
CA LYS A 283 0.45 -10.38 -3.86
C LYS A 283 1.68 -11.08 -3.26
N PHE A 284 2.59 -10.30 -2.67
CA PHE A 284 3.73 -10.80 -1.91
C PHE A 284 3.37 -11.81 -0.83
N GLY A 285 2.39 -11.50 0.02
CA GLY A 285 1.97 -12.38 1.11
C GLY A 285 1.42 -13.70 0.58
N LYS A 286 0.66 -13.69 -0.52
CA LYS A 286 0.21 -14.92 -1.19
C LYS A 286 1.38 -15.74 -1.75
N ARG A 287 2.38 -15.06 -2.33
CA ARG A 287 3.59 -15.68 -2.89
C ARG A 287 4.39 -16.41 -1.80
N ILE A 288 4.76 -15.71 -0.72
CA ILE A 288 5.51 -16.27 0.41
C ILE A 288 4.65 -17.27 1.23
N GLY A 289 3.34 -17.07 1.29
CA GLY A 289 2.39 -17.95 1.97
C GLY A 289 2.40 -19.40 1.47
N LYS A 290 2.79 -19.65 0.21
CA LYS A 290 2.95 -21.01 -0.33
C LYS A 290 3.91 -21.85 0.52
N ALA A 291 5.02 -21.26 0.95
CA ALA A 291 6.04 -21.93 1.76
C ALA A 291 5.50 -22.44 3.11
N LEU A 292 4.55 -21.73 3.73
CA LEU A 292 3.95 -22.16 4.99
C LEU A 292 3.17 -23.48 4.84
N ASN A 293 2.47 -23.65 3.72
CA ASN A 293 1.63 -24.82 3.47
C ASN A 293 2.43 -26.04 3.00
N GLU A 294 3.40 -25.82 2.11
CA GLU A 294 4.17 -26.89 1.48
C GLU A 294 5.33 -27.38 2.37
N LYS A 295 5.76 -26.57 3.35
CA LYS A 295 6.85 -26.87 4.30
C LYS A 295 8.23 -27.08 3.64
N GLU A 296 8.34 -26.73 2.35
CA GLU A 296 9.59 -26.78 1.59
C GLU A 296 10.60 -25.78 2.14
N TYR A 297 11.85 -26.24 2.34
CA TYR A 297 12.93 -25.47 2.97
C TYR A 297 12.66 -24.96 4.39
N ALA A 298 11.69 -25.55 5.10
CA ALA A 298 11.49 -25.24 6.51
C ALA A 298 12.73 -25.65 7.33
N ASP A 299 13.38 -24.68 7.94
CA ASP A 299 14.62 -24.84 8.71
C ASP A 299 14.37 -24.94 10.22
N MET A 300 13.14 -24.67 10.67
CA MET A 300 12.75 -24.65 12.08
C MET A 300 11.43 -25.36 12.34
N LYS A 301 11.32 -25.98 13.53
CA LYS A 301 10.08 -26.56 14.07
C LYS A 301 9.67 -25.89 15.37
N LEU A 302 8.41 -25.49 15.46
CA LEU A 302 7.77 -25.09 16.71
C LEU A 302 7.07 -26.30 17.31
N LEU A 303 7.58 -26.82 18.43
CA LEU A 303 7.05 -28.00 19.11
C LEU A 303 6.06 -27.57 20.20
N LEU A 304 4.86 -28.14 20.18
CA LEU A 304 3.85 -27.99 21.22
C LEU A 304 3.93 -29.14 22.23
N THR A 305 3.42 -28.90 23.43
CA THR A 305 3.47 -29.90 24.52
C THR A 305 2.56 -31.10 24.32
N ASN A 306 1.62 -31.02 23.38
CA ASN A 306 0.77 -32.15 22.96
C ASN A 306 1.45 -33.08 21.95
N GLY A 307 2.69 -32.76 21.54
CA GLY A 307 3.46 -33.51 20.54
C GLY A 307 3.30 -33.01 19.11
N ASP A 308 2.39 -32.05 18.86
CA ASP A 308 2.22 -31.46 17.54
C ASP A 308 3.40 -30.54 17.21
N SER A 309 3.67 -30.36 15.91
CA SER A 309 4.71 -29.46 15.44
C SER A 309 4.27 -28.66 14.22
N LEU A 310 4.75 -27.42 14.15
CA LEU A 310 4.58 -26.53 13.00
C LEU A 310 5.95 -26.24 12.39
N SER A 311 6.10 -26.54 11.10
CA SER A 311 7.31 -26.26 10.33
C SER A 311 7.28 -24.81 9.86
N VAL A 312 8.35 -24.07 10.12
CA VAL A 312 8.45 -22.63 9.89
C VAL A 312 9.82 -22.28 9.34
N HIS A 313 9.94 -21.06 8.82
CA HIS A 313 11.16 -20.53 8.23
C HIS A 313 11.72 -19.45 9.15
N GLY A 314 12.91 -19.69 9.71
CA GLY A 314 13.58 -18.81 10.63
C GLY A 314 13.74 -17.41 10.08
N ILE A 315 14.02 -17.27 8.78
CA ILE A 315 14.16 -15.97 8.12
C ILE A 315 12.86 -15.16 8.10
N VAL A 316 11.71 -15.79 7.82
CA VAL A 316 10.41 -15.11 7.81
C VAL A 316 10.03 -14.68 9.22
N LEU A 317 10.24 -15.56 10.21
CA LEU A 317 10.02 -15.21 11.61
C LEU A 317 10.96 -14.09 12.06
N MET A 318 12.23 -14.08 11.65
CA MET A 318 13.19 -13.04 12.02
C MET A 318 12.71 -11.65 11.63
N VAL A 319 12.20 -11.50 10.40
CA VAL A 319 11.74 -10.20 9.90
C VAL A 319 10.37 -9.83 10.47
N ARG A 320 9.42 -10.78 10.49
CA ARG A 320 8.00 -10.46 10.73
C ARG A 320 7.51 -10.76 12.14
N CYS A 321 8.16 -11.66 12.86
CA CYS A 321 7.79 -12.00 14.23
C CYS A 321 8.99 -12.53 15.05
N PRO A 322 10.04 -11.71 15.28
CA PRO A 322 11.26 -12.17 15.93
C PRO A 322 11.03 -12.70 17.37
N ALA A 323 9.91 -12.36 18.00
CA ALA A 323 9.51 -12.88 19.32
C ALA A 323 9.27 -14.40 19.35
N LEU A 324 9.06 -15.05 18.19
CA LEU A 324 8.94 -16.50 18.08
C LEU A 324 10.29 -17.21 17.94
N LEU A 325 11.37 -16.45 17.69
CA LEU A 325 12.71 -16.99 17.70
C LEU A 325 13.23 -17.06 19.15
N PRO A 326 14.03 -18.08 19.50
CA PRO A 326 14.66 -18.11 20.81
C PRO A 326 15.60 -16.91 20.96
N PRO A 327 15.74 -16.36 22.19
CA PRO A 327 16.70 -15.30 22.47
C PRO A 327 18.07 -15.70 21.93
N LYS A 328 18.72 -14.82 21.17
CA LYS A 328 20.05 -15.09 20.59
C LYS A 328 21.00 -15.52 21.73
N GLU A 329 21.37 -16.80 21.77
CA GLU A 329 22.71 -17.16 22.23
C GLU A 329 23.66 -16.54 21.20
N LEU A 330 24.42 -15.54 21.64
CA LEU A 330 25.49 -14.96 20.80
C LEU A 330 26.38 -16.12 20.32
N PRO A 331 26.56 -16.33 19.00
CA PRO A 331 27.62 -17.20 18.55
C PRO A 331 28.92 -16.51 18.95
N VAL A 332 29.61 -17.09 19.93
CA VAL A 332 31.02 -16.80 20.17
C VAL A 332 31.71 -17.13 18.86
N ILE A 333 32.23 -16.11 18.18
CA ILE A 333 33.23 -16.30 17.13
C ILE A 333 34.46 -16.84 17.85
N GLU A 334 34.50 -18.14 18.13
CA GLU A 334 35.76 -18.80 18.41
C GLU A 334 36.55 -18.78 17.11
N LYS A 335 37.45 -17.81 17.03
CA LYS A 335 38.61 -17.87 16.15
C LYS A 335 39.43 -19.09 16.57
N THR A 336 39.08 -20.26 16.07
CA THR A 336 40.03 -21.37 16.00
C THR A 336 40.18 -21.74 14.55
N SER A 337 41.34 -21.35 14.01
CA SER A 337 41.99 -22.10 12.95
C SER A 337 41.89 -23.58 13.26
N ASP A 338 41.27 -24.35 12.39
CA ASP A 338 41.94 -25.44 11.71
C ASP A 338 41.03 -26.01 10.63
N ALA A 339 41.52 -25.90 9.40
CA ALA A 339 40.94 -26.55 8.26
C ALA A 339 41.19 -28.07 8.34
N LEU A 340 40.26 -28.83 7.73
CA LEU A 340 40.41 -30.23 7.32
C LEU A 340 40.23 -31.30 8.41
N SER A 341 38.98 -31.69 8.69
CA SER A 341 38.55 -33.12 8.59
C SER A 341 37.11 -33.34 9.06
N VAL A 342 36.11 -33.17 8.19
CA VAL A 342 34.90 -34.03 8.19
C VAL A 342 34.39 -34.13 6.74
N ARG A 343 35.21 -34.74 5.86
CA ARG A 343 34.75 -35.29 4.59
C ARG A 343 34.35 -36.74 4.82
N GLN A 344 33.21 -36.97 5.47
CA GLN A 344 32.45 -38.24 5.47
C GLN A 344 31.30 -38.11 6.47
N ASP A 345 30.25 -37.41 6.05
CA ASP A 345 28.87 -37.64 6.53
C ASP A 345 27.84 -36.91 5.63
N THR A 346 28.18 -36.71 4.35
CA THR A 346 27.38 -35.95 3.38
C THR A 346 26.29 -36.78 2.69
N MET A 347 25.78 -37.83 3.34
CA MET A 347 24.75 -38.71 2.78
C MET A 347 23.52 -38.91 3.67
N ASN A 348 23.23 -37.96 4.57
CA ASN A 348 22.01 -37.96 5.40
C ASN A 348 21.41 -36.56 5.66
N LEU A 349 21.65 -35.59 4.77
CA LEU A 349 21.19 -34.20 4.95
C LEU A 349 19.81 -33.89 4.34
N CYS A 350 19.03 -34.91 3.95
CA CYS A 350 17.60 -34.73 3.70
C CYS A 350 16.84 -35.00 5.01
N ASN A 351 16.18 -33.97 5.56
CA ASN A 351 15.12 -34.02 6.59
C ASN A 351 15.45 -33.75 8.07
N LYS A 352 16.62 -33.23 8.46
CA LYS A 352 16.82 -32.74 9.83
C LYS A 352 16.61 -31.22 9.90
N PHE A 353 15.60 -30.81 10.67
CA PHE A 353 15.37 -29.41 11.03
C PHE A 353 16.64 -28.86 11.69
N ARG A 354 17.11 -27.69 11.27
CA ARG A 354 18.30 -27.08 11.85
C ARG A 354 18.04 -26.61 13.29
N LYS A 355 16.78 -26.39 13.66
CA LYS A 355 16.40 -25.90 15.00
C LYS A 355 15.00 -26.32 15.43
N GLU A 356 14.88 -26.84 16.65
CA GLU A 356 13.59 -27.12 17.29
C GLU A 356 13.38 -26.16 18.46
N VAL A 357 12.18 -25.58 18.55
CA VAL A 357 11.81 -24.62 19.59
C VAL A 357 10.61 -25.17 20.35
N CYS A 358 10.83 -25.59 21.60
CA CYS A 358 9.78 -26.07 22.47
C CYS A 358 8.99 -24.89 23.04
N LEU A 359 7.70 -24.82 22.72
CA LEU A 359 6.80 -23.77 23.18
C LEU A 359 6.18 -24.11 24.54
N SER A 360 5.74 -23.07 25.25
CA SER A 360 5.06 -23.21 26.54
C SER A 360 3.76 -24.03 26.41
N PRO A 361 3.36 -24.82 27.43
CA PRO A 361 2.10 -25.58 27.44
C PRO A 361 0.84 -24.72 27.28
N HIS A 362 0.94 -23.41 27.47
CA HIS A 362 -0.18 -22.47 27.32
C HIS A 362 -0.39 -21.99 25.87
N VAL A 363 0.46 -22.43 24.94
CA VAL A 363 0.36 -22.08 23.52
C VAL A 363 -0.70 -22.97 22.87
N ASP A 364 -1.75 -22.34 22.36
CA ASP A 364 -2.81 -23.02 21.63
C ASP A 364 -2.40 -23.25 20.17
N HIS A 365 -2.53 -24.50 19.70
CA HIS A 365 -2.12 -24.90 18.35
C HIS A 365 -2.86 -24.11 17.26
N GLN A 366 -4.19 -24.02 17.35
CA GLN A 366 -5.01 -23.38 16.32
C GLN A 366 -4.76 -21.88 16.23
N ALA A 367 -4.63 -21.21 17.38
CA ALA A 367 -4.29 -19.79 17.43
C ALA A 367 -2.85 -19.52 16.94
N LEU A 368 -1.90 -20.42 17.20
CA LEU A 368 -0.55 -20.30 16.65
C LEU A 368 -0.53 -20.48 15.13
N ALA A 369 -1.25 -21.47 14.60
CA ALA A 369 -1.38 -21.68 13.15
C ALA A 369 -1.96 -20.43 12.48
N LYS A 370 -3.03 -19.84 13.04
CA LYS A 370 -3.61 -18.58 12.53
C LYS A 370 -2.67 -17.38 12.66
N LEU A 371 -1.85 -17.32 13.71
CA LEU A 371 -0.82 -16.29 13.82
C LEU A 371 0.23 -16.44 12.70
N LEU A 372 0.66 -17.67 12.40
CA LEU A 372 1.59 -17.95 11.30
C LEU A 372 0.98 -17.60 9.94
N GLU A 373 -0.31 -17.87 9.71
CA GLU A 373 -1.01 -17.40 8.51
C GLU A 373 -0.84 -15.88 8.34
N TYR A 374 -1.08 -15.09 9.40
CA TYR A 374 -0.87 -13.63 9.32
C TYR A 374 0.59 -13.23 9.09
N ILE A 375 1.55 -13.94 9.70
CA ILE A 375 2.98 -13.65 9.53
C ILE A 375 3.44 -13.86 8.09
N TYR A 376 2.93 -14.90 7.42
CA TYR A 376 3.33 -15.25 6.05
C TYR A 376 2.49 -14.52 5.00
N LEU A 377 1.16 -14.47 5.17
CA LEU A 377 0.23 -13.95 4.19
C LEU A 377 -0.09 -12.46 4.38
N GLY A 378 0.21 -11.89 5.55
CA GLY A 378 -0.21 -10.53 5.92
C GLY A 378 -1.67 -10.42 6.39
N TYR A 379 -2.43 -11.52 6.32
CA TYR A 379 -3.82 -11.61 6.77
C TYR A 379 -4.17 -13.01 7.30
N LEU A 380 -5.23 -13.11 8.10
CA LEU A 380 -5.79 -14.37 8.61
C LEU A 380 -7.32 -14.30 8.65
N GLN A 381 -7.97 -15.46 8.70
CA GLN A 381 -9.38 -15.60 9.06
C GLN A 381 -9.51 -16.34 10.39
N ALA A 382 -10.26 -15.77 11.34
CA ALA A 382 -10.49 -16.35 12.65
C ALA A 382 -11.88 -16.03 13.20
N GLY A 383 -12.55 -17.04 13.75
CA GLY A 383 -13.80 -16.86 14.50
C GLY A 383 -13.57 -16.27 15.90
N GLU A 384 -14.64 -15.77 16.52
CA GLU A 384 -14.63 -15.09 17.83
C GLU A 384 -13.96 -15.90 18.95
N GLU A 385 -14.08 -17.23 18.91
CA GLU A 385 -13.47 -18.12 19.91
C GLU A 385 -11.93 -18.01 19.95
N LEU A 386 -11.30 -17.82 18.78
CA LEU A 386 -9.84 -17.71 18.65
C LEU A 386 -9.33 -16.28 18.91
N VAL A 387 -10.17 -15.26 18.70
CA VAL A 387 -9.77 -13.84 18.79
C VAL A 387 -9.15 -13.51 20.16
N LYS A 388 -9.68 -14.06 21.27
CA LYS A 388 -9.11 -13.81 22.61
C LYS A 388 -7.69 -14.37 22.75
N LYS A 389 -7.42 -15.55 22.19
CA LYS A 389 -6.10 -16.17 22.18
C LYS A 389 -5.15 -15.41 21.25
N LEU A 390 -5.61 -15.06 20.06
CA LEU A 390 -4.85 -14.27 19.08
C LEU A 390 -4.46 -12.88 19.60
N LYS A 391 -5.33 -12.19 20.35
CA LYS A 391 -4.97 -10.91 21.03
C LYS A 391 -3.77 -11.06 21.96
N THR A 392 -3.70 -12.19 22.68
CA THR A 392 -2.60 -12.48 23.59
C THR A 392 -1.31 -12.71 22.81
N PHE A 393 -1.37 -13.46 21.71
CA PHE A 393 -0.23 -13.65 20.81
C PHE A 393 0.24 -12.34 20.18
N ALA A 394 -0.67 -11.57 19.57
CA ALA A 394 -0.35 -10.31 18.92
C ALA A 394 0.30 -9.32 19.91
N LYS A 395 -0.17 -9.27 21.16
CA LYS A 395 0.44 -8.47 22.22
C LYS A 395 1.85 -8.95 22.58
N ARG A 396 2.05 -10.26 22.77
CA ARG A 396 3.37 -10.85 23.12
C ARG A 396 4.38 -10.73 21.98
N CYS A 397 3.92 -10.82 20.74
CA CYS A 397 4.74 -10.71 19.54
C CYS A 397 4.93 -9.26 19.07
N ASN A 398 4.39 -8.27 19.80
CA ASN A 398 4.42 -6.85 19.44
C ASN A 398 3.82 -6.54 18.05
N LEU A 399 2.86 -7.34 17.59
CA LEU A 399 2.12 -7.13 16.34
C LEU A 399 0.98 -6.12 16.56
N LYS A 400 1.35 -4.85 16.72
CA LYS A 400 0.40 -3.75 17.01
C LYS A 400 -0.75 -3.63 15.99
N PRO A 401 -0.51 -3.73 14.66
CA PRO A 401 -1.58 -3.67 13.66
C PRO A 401 -2.62 -4.79 13.85
N LEU A 402 -2.15 -6.04 13.97
CA LEU A 402 -3.03 -7.18 14.22
C LEU A 402 -3.80 -7.02 15.53
N LEU A 403 -3.13 -6.58 16.59
CA LEU A 403 -3.78 -6.34 17.89
C LEU A 403 -4.89 -5.28 17.78
N GLN A 404 -4.69 -4.23 17.00
CA GLN A 404 -5.68 -3.18 16.76
C GLN A 404 -6.93 -3.75 16.08
N MET A 405 -6.76 -4.50 14.99
CA MET A 405 -7.87 -5.10 14.23
C MET A 405 -8.62 -6.15 15.06
N LEU A 406 -7.91 -7.06 15.74
CA LEU A 406 -8.53 -8.04 16.64
C LEU A 406 -9.32 -7.36 17.77
N SER A 407 -8.81 -6.22 18.26
CA SER A 407 -9.47 -5.42 19.30
C SER A 407 -10.62 -4.56 18.78
N ARG A 408 -10.87 -4.56 17.47
CA ARG A 408 -11.85 -3.68 16.81
C ARG A 408 -11.71 -2.24 17.31
N LYS A 409 -10.47 -1.76 17.35
CA LYS A 409 -10.18 -0.34 17.61
C LYS A 409 -10.18 0.41 16.28
N SER A 410 -10.88 1.54 16.23
CA SER A 410 -10.93 2.41 15.05
C SER A 410 -9.51 2.73 14.53
N PRO A 411 -9.28 2.76 13.21
CA PRO A 411 -8.02 3.18 12.61
C PRO A 411 -7.55 4.54 13.16
N LYS A 412 -6.23 4.67 13.38
CA LYS A 412 -5.63 5.96 13.74
C LYS A 412 -5.19 6.66 12.47
N TRP A 413 -5.54 7.94 12.36
CA TRP A 413 -5.12 8.77 11.22
C TRP A 413 -3.61 8.72 11.01
N GLY A 414 -3.17 8.62 9.75
CA GLY A 414 -1.75 8.61 9.41
C GLY A 414 -1.01 7.32 9.78
N THR A 415 -1.71 6.28 10.25
CA THR A 415 -1.06 4.98 10.51
C THR A 415 -0.62 4.35 9.18
N PRO A 416 0.67 4.01 9.01
CA PRO A 416 1.14 3.34 7.81
C PRO A 416 0.58 1.92 7.70
N ILE A 417 0.49 1.40 6.49
CA ILE A 417 0.16 -0.01 6.27
C ILE A 417 1.34 -0.87 6.76
N PRO A 418 1.10 -1.99 7.47
CA PRO A 418 2.16 -2.90 7.87
C PRO A 418 2.87 -3.45 6.62
N SER A 419 4.17 -3.19 6.51
CA SER A 419 4.93 -3.59 5.33
C SER A 419 4.98 -5.11 5.18
N SER A 420 4.81 -5.56 3.94
CA SER A 420 5.06 -6.94 3.51
C SER A 420 6.52 -7.21 3.13
N ASP A 421 7.40 -6.23 3.35
CA ASP A 421 8.79 -6.32 2.94
C ASP A 421 9.62 -7.31 3.80
N LEU A 422 10.47 -8.08 3.14
CA LEU A 422 11.48 -8.96 3.72
C LEU A 422 12.91 -8.48 3.48
N THR A 423 13.18 -7.34 2.84
CA THR A 423 14.55 -6.84 2.52
C THR A 423 15.48 -6.77 3.73
N LEU A 424 14.95 -6.60 4.95
CA LEU A 424 15.72 -6.73 6.20
C LEU A 424 16.45 -8.08 6.35
N ALA A 425 15.98 -9.13 5.68
CA ALA A 425 16.61 -10.43 5.57
C ALA A 425 17.93 -10.41 4.77
N LEU A 426 18.13 -9.44 3.88
CA LEU A 426 19.37 -9.27 3.13
C LEU A 426 20.50 -8.66 3.99
N GLY A 427 20.13 -8.07 5.13
CA GLY A 427 21.09 -7.53 6.09
C GLY A 427 21.86 -8.59 6.88
N PRO A 428 22.83 -8.18 7.72
CA PRO A 428 23.70 -9.10 8.47
C PRO A 428 22.95 -10.12 9.34
N ALA A 429 21.80 -9.73 9.90
CA ALA A 429 20.99 -10.60 10.74
C ALA A 429 20.35 -11.76 9.97
N GLY A 430 19.96 -11.53 8.71
CA GLY A 430 19.36 -12.56 7.87
C GLY A 430 20.39 -13.41 7.14
N CYS A 431 21.60 -12.89 6.90
CA CYS A 431 22.67 -13.64 6.26
C CYS A 431 22.99 -15.00 6.93
N HIS A 432 22.77 -15.15 8.24
CA HIS A 432 22.92 -16.44 8.95
C HIS A 432 21.93 -17.52 8.52
N PHE A 433 20.81 -17.15 7.90
CA PHE A 433 19.82 -18.06 7.34
C PHE A 433 20.03 -18.27 5.84
N SER A 434 20.98 -17.57 5.22
CA SER A 434 21.26 -17.75 3.80
C SER A 434 21.71 -19.18 3.53
N ASP A 435 21.10 -19.78 2.53
CA ASP A 435 21.32 -21.16 2.09
C ASP A 435 21.61 -21.24 0.58
N ILE A 436 21.76 -20.09 -0.08
CA ILE A 436 22.17 -19.96 -1.47
C ILE A 436 22.76 -18.58 -1.79
N ILE A 437 23.67 -18.54 -2.76
CA ILE A 437 24.30 -17.33 -3.28
C ILE A 437 23.84 -17.11 -4.73
N LEU A 438 23.47 -15.88 -5.07
CA LEU A 438 23.31 -15.43 -6.45
C LEU A 438 24.55 -14.65 -6.86
N GLU A 439 25.27 -15.13 -7.86
CA GLU A 439 26.48 -14.51 -8.41
C GLU A 439 26.12 -13.74 -9.67
N ALA A 440 26.48 -12.45 -9.73
CA ALA A 440 26.25 -11.62 -10.92
C ALA A 440 27.37 -11.82 -11.95
N LYS A 441 27.09 -11.47 -13.20
CA LYS A 441 28.10 -11.41 -14.25
C LYS A 441 29.14 -10.32 -13.91
N ALA A 442 30.36 -10.73 -13.62
CA ALA A 442 31.45 -9.81 -13.34
C ALA A 442 31.82 -8.99 -14.58
N THR A 443 32.01 -7.69 -14.40
CA THR A 443 32.68 -6.80 -15.36
C THR A 443 34.15 -6.66 -14.97
N GLU A 444 35.06 -6.64 -15.95
CA GLU A 444 36.54 -6.75 -15.76
C GLU A 444 37.16 -5.67 -14.84
N LEU A 445 36.41 -4.62 -14.46
CA LEU A 445 36.88 -3.48 -13.66
C LEU A 445 36.40 -3.47 -12.19
N MET A 446 35.63 -4.45 -11.71
CA MET A 446 35.11 -4.41 -10.34
C MET A 446 36.12 -4.93 -9.29
N CYS A 447 36.61 -4.03 -8.43
CA CYS A 447 37.24 -4.41 -7.16
C CYS A 447 36.15 -4.79 -6.13
N TRP A 448 35.74 -6.06 -6.13
CA TRP A 448 34.71 -6.57 -5.23
C TRP A 448 35.28 -7.24 -3.98
N THR A 449 34.65 -6.98 -2.81
CA THR A 449 34.92 -7.67 -1.56
C THR A 449 33.63 -7.96 -0.81
N CYS A 450 33.43 -9.20 -0.36
CA CYS A 450 32.31 -9.57 0.50
C CYS A 450 32.71 -9.52 1.98
N CYS A 451 31.84 -8.98 2.84
CA CYS A 451 32.06 -8.93 4.29
C CYS A 451 31.72 -10.25 5.00
N VAL A 452 31.12 -11.20 4.29
CA VAL A 452 30.63 -12.47 4.84
C VAL A 452 31.50 -13.65 4.41
N CYS A 453 31.96 -13.67 3.16
CA CYS A 453 32.70 -14.79 2.59
C CYS A 453 33.95 -14.32 1.82
N SER A 454 34.75 -15.28 1.35
CA SER A 454 36.01 -15.02 0.65
C SER A 454 35.88 -14.94 -0.88
N LEU A 455 34.66 -14.95 -1.43
CA LEU A 455 34.46 -14.84 -2.88
C LEU A 455 34.81 -13.43 -3.38
N SER A 456 35.54 -13.37 -4.49
CA SER A 456 36.03 -12.14 -5.12
C SER A 456 35.20 -11.68 -6.32
N VAL A 457 33.99 -12.22 -6.47
CA VAL A 457 33.04 -11.92 -7.55
C VAL A 457 31.78 -11.30 -6.96
N PRO A 458 31.11 -10.36 -7.65
CA PRO A 458 29.89 -9.72 -7.14
C PRO A 458 28.76 -10.75 -6.89
N HIS A 459 28.24 -10.81 -5.67
CA HIS A 459 27.21 -11.79 -5.30
C HIS A 459 26.36 -11.34 -4.10
N MET A 460 25.18 -11.95 -3.96
CA MET A 460 24.26 -11.75 -2.82
C MET A 460 23.98 -13.07 -2.11
N HIS A 461 24.04 -13.04 -0.77
CA HIS A 461 23.56 -14.10 0.10
C HIS A 461 22.04 -14.01 0.23
N VAL A 462 21.32 -15.02 -0.24
CA VAL A 462 19.85 -15.03 -0.26
C VAL A 462 19.29 -16.35 0.27
N HIS A 463 17.97 -16.51 0.21
CA HIS A 463 17.21 -17.59 0.86
C HIS A 463 16.40 -18.38 -0.17
N LYS A 464 16.63 -19.70 -0.26
CA LYS A 464 15.95 -20.60 -1.20
C LYS A 464 14.44 -20.53 -1.05
N VAL A 465 13.91 -20.48 0.17
CA VAL A 465 12.45 -20.38 0.40
C VAL A 465 11.82 -19.16 -0.30
N ILE A 466 12.51 -18.00 -0.30
CA ILE A 466 12.00 -16.76 -0.91
C ILE A 466 12.06 -16.86 -2.44
N LEU A 467 13.20 -17.33 -2.97
CA LEU A 467 13.38 -17.54 -4.42
C LEU A 467 12.40 -18.60 -4.97
N TRP A 468 12.29 -19.74 -4.29
CA TRP A 468 11.40 -20.85 -4.61
C TRP A 468 9.93 -20.43 -4.60
N SER A 469 9.54 -19.60 -3.64
CA SER A 469 8.17 -19.08 -3.55
C SER A 469 7.86 -18.11 -4.69
N SER A 470 8.90 -17.47 -5.24
CA SER A 470 8.75 -16.30 -6.10
C SER A 470 9.06 -16.52 -7.58
N CYS A 471 9.78 -17.58 -7.93
CA CYS A 471 10.21 -17.85 -9.29
C CYS A 471 10.01 -19.34 -9.61
N ASP A 472 9.20 -19.63 -10.61
CA ASP A 472 8.90 -21.01 -11.02
C ASP A 472 10.12 -21.69 -11.64
N TYR A 473 10.98 -20.95 -12.35
CA TYR A 473 12.26 -21.47 -12.83
C TYR A 473 13.16 -21.91 -11.68
N LEU A 474 13.36 -21.07 -10.66
CA LEU A 474 14.20 -21.41 -9.50
C LEU A 474 13.57 -22.53 -8.66
N ARG A 475 12.24 -22.55 -8.53
CA ARG A 475 11.52 -23.68 -7.93
C ARG A 475 11.86 -25.00 -8.63
N ALA A 476 11.73 -25.05 -9.95
CA ALA A 476 12.06 -26.21 -10.74
C ALA A 476 13.56 -26.57 -10.64
N LEU A 477 14.44 -25.57 -10.67
CA LEU A 477 15.88 -25.75 -10.52
C LEU A 477 16.22 -26.47 -9.21
N PHE A 478 15.68 -25.99 -8.08
CA PHE A 478 15.95 -26.58 -6.77
C PHE A 478 15.34 -27.97 -6.57
N GLN A 479 14.27 -28.29 -7.31
CA GLN A 479 13.56 -29.58 -7.23
C GLN A 479 13.98 -30.57 -8.31
N SER A 480 14.85 -30.17 -9.26
CA SER A 480 15.20 -30.97 -10.44
C SER A 480 16.01 -32.24 -10.15
N GLY A 481 16.69 -32.31 -9.01
CA GLY A 481 17.65 -33.38 -8.69
C GLY A 481 18.90 -33.39 -9.59
N MET A 482 19.06 -32.38 -10.46
CA MET A 482 20.25 -32.20 -11.29
C MET A 482 21.42 -31.66 -10.45
N ARG A 483 22.64 -31.65 -11.01
CA ARG A 483 23.82 -31.15 -10.30
C ARG A 483 23.62 -29.72 -9.81
N GLU A 484 22.96 -28.91 -10.62
CA GLU A 484 22.65 -27.51 -10.38
C GLU A 484 21.72 -27.33 -9.17
N SER A 485 20.82 -28.29 -8.89
CA SER A 485 19.93 -28.27 -7.72
C SER A 485 20.68 -28.37 -6.39
N HIS A 486 21.86 -29.00 -6.41
CA HIS A 486 22.76 -29.15 -5.27
C HIS A 486 23.81 -28.04 -5.18
N SER A 487 23.83 -27.11 -6.13
CA SER A 487 24.75 -25.98 -6.09
C SER A 487 24.37 -25.01 -4.96
N GLU A 488 25.38 -24.50 -4.27
CA GLU A 488 25.23 -23.40 -3.30
C GLU A 488 25.29 -22.03 -3.97
N ILE A 489 25.69 -21.98 -5.24
CA ILE A 489 25.84 -20.75 -6.04
C ILE A 489 25.06 -20.89 -7.35
N ILE A 490 24.27 -19.86 -7.69
CA ILE A 490 23.64 -19.71 -9.00
C ILE A 490 24.30 -18.53 -9.72
N ASN A 491 24.84 -18.81 -10.90
CA ASN A 491 25.35 -17.77 -11.78
C ASN A 491 24.17 -17.12 -12.52
N VAL A 492 23.97 -15.83 -12.27
CA VAL A 492 22.91 -15.04 -12.89
C VAL A 492 23.53 -14.19 -14.01
N PRO A 493 23.12 -14.36 -15.27
CA PRO A 493 23.74 -13.73 -16.44
C PRO A 493 23.37 -12.24 -16.63
N ILE A 494 23.34 -11.46 -15.54
CA ILE A 494 23.06 -10.01 -15.53
C ILE A 494 24.10 -9.27 -14.70
N SER A 495 24.19 -7.96 -14.87
CA SER A 495 25.04 -7.06 -14.08
C SER A 495 24.71 -7.09 -12.59
N TRP A 496 25.65 -6.63 -11.77
CA TRP A 496 25.47 -6.51 -10.33
C TRP A 496 24.29 -5.60 -9.96
N GLU A 497 24.17 -4.45 -10.61
CA GLU A 497 23.14 -3.46 -10.36
C GLU A 497 21.74 -3.99 -10.71
N ALA A 498 21.63 -4.74 -11.80
CA ALA A 498 20.42 -5.47 -12.15
C ALA A 498 20.10 -6.56 -11.10
N LEU A 499 21.10 -7.34 -10.67
CA LEU A 499 20.90 -8.38 -9.65
C LEU A 499 20.37 -7.80 -8.34
N VAL A 500 20.90 -6.67 -7.87
CA VAL A 500 20.41 -5.98 -6.67
C VAL A 500 18.92 -5.64 -6.80
N LYS A 501 18.52 -5.04 -7.93
CA LYS A 501 17.11 -4.69 -8.20
C LYS A 501 16.19 -5.92 -8.24
N LEU A 502 16.65 -7.02 -8.84
CA LEU A 502 15.90 -8.29 -8.86
C LEU A 502 15.74 -8.89 -7.46
N VAL A 503 16.81 -8.87 -6.67
CA VAL A 503 16.79 -9.39 -5.30
C VAL A 503 15.89 -8.52 -4.44
N ASP A 504 15.92 -7.20 -4.56
CA ASP A 504 14.97 -6.33 -3.86
C ASP A 504 13.52 -6.72 -4.19
N TRP A 505 13.20 -6.91 -5.48
CA TRP A 505 11.86 -7.36 -5.90
C TRP A 505 11.45 -8.73 -5.33
N PHE A 506 12.39 -9.67 -5.20
CA PHE A 506 12.11 -10.97 -4.57
C PHE A 506 11.70 -10.83 -3.10
N TYR A 507 12.12 -9.77 -2.42
CA TYR A 507 11.90 -9.57 -0.99
C TYR A 507 10.84 -8.51 -0.68
N SER A 508 10.53 -7.60 -1.59
CA SER A 508 9.56 -6.52 -1.37
C SER A 508 8.32 -6.58 -2.28
N ASP A 509 8.36 -7.34 -3.38
CA ASP A 509 7.39 -7.28 -4.51
C ASP A 509 7.43 -5.98 -5.32
N GLU A 510 8.34 -5.06 -4.99
CA GLU A 510 8.47 -3.76 -5.63
C GLU A 510 9.81 -3.66 -6.34
N LEU A 511 9.76 -3.46 -7.66
CA LEU A 511 10.96 -3.22 -8.45
C LEU A 511 11.44 -1.78 -8.19
N PRO A 512 12.71 -1.56 -7.76
CA PRO A 512 13.22 -0.21 -7.54
C PRO A 512 13.08 0.64 -8.80
N LYS A 513 12.44 1.81 -8.67
CA LYS A 513 12.21 2.73 -9.79
C LYS A 513 13.50 3.51 -10.09
N PRO A 514 13.73 3.89 -11.36
CA PRO A 514 14.86 4.74 -11.70
C PRO A 514 14.69 6.14 -11.05
N PRO A 515 15.78 6.92 -10.96
CA PRO A 515 15.68 8.34 -10.64
C PRO A 515 14.62 9.02 -11.51
N SER A 516 13.89 9.99 -10.95
CA SER A 516 12.81 10.70 -11.65
C SER A 516 12.86 12.20 -11.38
N GLY A 517 12.11 12.98 -12.17
CA GLY A 517 12.08 14.44 -12.07
C GLY A 517 13.46 15.04 -12.32
N CYS A 518 13.84 16.05 -11.52
CA CYS A 518 15.13 16.72 -11.71
C CYS A 518 16.32 15.78 -11.55
N SER A 519 16.20 14.70 -10.77
CA SER A 519 17.30 13.74 -10.61
C SER A 519 17.58 13.02 -11.92
N TRP A 520 16.55 12.69 -12.69
CA TRP A 520 16.71 12.11 -14.02
C TRP A 520 17.18 13.17 -15.02
N ASP A 521 16.55 14.35 -15.02
CA ASP A 521 16.87 15.38 -16.02
C ASP A 521 18.33 15.84 -15.96
N ASN A 522 18.90 15.91 -14.75
CA ASN A 522 20.29 16.32 -14.51
C ASN A 522 21.33 15.24 -14.82
N MET A 523 20.92 13.98 -15.04
CA MET A 523 21.86 12.92 -15.44
C MET A 523 22.30 13.11 -16.88
N ASP A 524 23.57 12.79 -17.14
CA ASP A 524 24.09 12.76 -18.50
C ASP A 524 23.56 11.55 -19.28
N THR A 525 23.85 11.51 -20.59
CA THR A 525 23.36 10.43 -21.47
C THR A 525 23.90 9.06 -21.08
N GLU A 526 25.16 8.96 -20.63
CA GLU A 526 25.77 7.69 -20.26
C GLU A 526 25.22 7.17 -18.93
N GLU A 527 25.02 8.05 -17.95
CA GLU A 527 24.36 7.72 -16.68
C GLU A 527 22.92 7.21 -16.91
N LYS A 528 22.16 7.88 -17.80
CA LYS A 528 20.80 7.44 -18.17
C LYS A 528 20.80 6.10 -18.89
N LEU A 529 21.76 5.86 -19.78
CA LEU A 529 21.92 4.58 -20.47
C LEU A 529 22.27 3.47 -19.49
N HIS A 530 23.18 3.72 -18.56
CA HIS A 530 23.58 2.76 -17.54
C HIS A 530 22.40 2.33 -16.66
N GLU A 531 21.59 3.28 -16.17
CA GLU A 531 20.38 2.96 -15.41
C GLU A 531 19.37 2.18 -16.26
N LEU A 532 19.16 2.59 -17.51
CA LEU A 532 18.18 1.96 -18.38
C LEU A 532 18.59 0.54 -18.79
N GLN A 533 19.88 0.29 -19.00
CA GLN A 533 20.43 -1.02 -19.35
C GLN A 533 20.09 -2.08 -18.30
N GLN A 534 20.11 -1.72 -17.02
CA GLN A 534 19.75 -2.63 -15.92
C GLN A 534 18.33 -3.18 -16.10
N TYR A 535 17.37 -2.35 -16.52
CA TYR A 535 15.99 -2.79 -16.77
C TYR A 535 15.85 -3.63 -18.04
N VAL A 536 16.70 -3.41 -19.06
CA VAL A 536 16.73 -4.26 -20.26
C VAL A 536 17.21 -5.67 -19.91
N GLU A 537 18.32 -5.76 -19.15
CA GLU A 537 18.86 -7.02 -18.62
C GLU A 537 17.82 -7.78 -17.78
N LEU A 538 17.13 -7.06 -16.88
CA LEU A 538 16.07 -7.64 -16.05
C LEU A 538 14.88 -8.09 -16.87
N CYS A 539 14.45 -7.32 -17.88
CA CYS A 539 13.37 -7.71 -18.76
C CYS A 539 13.68 -9.03 -19.49
N TRP A 540 14.95 -9.22 -19.90
CA TRP A 540 15.39 -10.44 -20.56
C TRP A 540 15.42 -11.63 -19.59
N LEU A 541 16.03 -11.43 -18.42
CA LEU A 541 16.10 -12.48 -17.41
C LEU A 541 14.70 -12.86 -16.91
N ALA A 542 13.79 -11.89 -16.77
CA ALA A 542 12.42 -12.12 -16.36
C ALA A 542 11.66 -12.99 -17.37
N GLU A 543 11.88 -12.78 -18.68
CA GLU A 543 11.34 -13.67 -19.71
C GLU A 543 11.89 -15.10 -19.56
N PHE A 544 13.20 -15.23 -19.33
CA PHE A 544 13.85 -16.53 -19.15
C PHE A 544 13.44 -17.26 -17.85
N TRP A 545 13.22 -16.52 -16.76
CA TRP A 545 12.85 -17.05 -15.44
C TRP A 545 11.34 -17.10 -15.18
N PHE A 546 10.53 -16.76 -16.20
CA PHE A 546 9.06 -16.71 -16.13
C PHE A 546 8.53 -15.77 -15.02
N LEU A 547 9.14 -14.60 -14.90
CA LEU A 547 8.74 -13.53 -13.98
C LEU A 547 7.90 -12.47 -14.70
N GLU A 548 6.65 -12.80 -15.03
CA GLU A 548 5.76 -11.95 -15.84
C GLU A 548 5.57 -10.55 -15.25
N ASP A 549 5.36 -10.43 -13.93
CA ASP A 549 5.21 -9.14 -13.24
C ASP A 549 6.47 -8.26 -13.41
N VAL A 550 7.68 -8.85 -13.25
CA VAL A 550 8.96 -8.12 -13.41
C VAL A 550 9.16 -7.70 -14.86
N GLN A 551 8.86 -8.58 -15.81
CA GLN A 551 8.98 -8.28 -17.24
C GLN A 551 8.07 -7.10 -17.61
N GLN A 552 6.82 -7.12 -17.14
CA GLN A 552 5.85 -6.06 -17.41
C GLN A 552 6.30 -4.71 -16.80
N ASP A 553 6.78 -4.72 -15.56
CA ASP A 553 7.21 -3.50 -14.88
C ASP A 553 8.50 -2.94 -15.47
N CYS A 554 9.47 -3.78 -15.82
CA CYS A 554 10.66 -3.36 -16.56
C CYS A 554 10.27 -2.73 -17.90
N SER A 555 9.35 -3.36 -18.65
CA SER A 555 8.89 -2.82 -19.94
C SER A 555 8.22 -1.46 -19.79
N LYS A 556 7.38 -1.25 -18.77
CA LYS A 556 6.75 0.05 -18.50
C LYS A 556 7.78 1.12 -18.15
N ILE A 557 8.76 0.79 -17.31
CA ILE A 557 9.85 1.70 -16.93
C ILE A 557 10.64 2.10 -18.17
N ILE A 558 11.03 1.13 -19.01
CA ILE A 558 11.82 1.42 -20.21
C ILE A 558 11.06 2.36 -21.15
N VAL A 559 9.79 2.07 -21.43
CA VAL A 559 8.92 2.92 -22.26
C VAL A 559 8.84 4.34 -21.69
N SER A 560 8.58 4.47 -20.39
CA SER A 560 8.50 5.79 -19.73
C SER A 560 9.81 6.57 -19.82
N CYS A 561 10.97 5.90 -19.68
CA CYS A 561 12.27 6.55 -19.84
C CYS A 561 12.51 7.00 -21.28
N LEU A 562 12.18 6.15 -22.27
CA LEU A 562 12.31 6.49 -23.70
C LEU A 562 11.36 7.62 -24.13
N ASP A 563 10.16 7.70 -23.55
CA ASP A 563 9.25 8.84 -23.75
C ASP A 563 9.91 10.16 -23.37
N SER A 564 10.61 10.19 -22.22
CA SER A 564 11.31 11.38 -21.72
C SER A 564 12.62 11.69 -22.46
N ALA A 565 13.32 10.65 -22.94
CA ALA A 565 14.68 10.75 -23.46
C ALA A 565 14.84 9.92 -24.75
N ARG A 566 14.12 10.31 -25.81
CA ARG A 566 14.05 9.56 -27.09
C ARG A 566 15.38 9.27 -27.77
N HIS A 567 16.40 10.11 -27.56
CA HIS A 567 17.73 9.91 -28.14
C HIS A 567 18.40 8.61 -27.63
N LEU A 568 18.01 8.13 -26.44
CA LEU A 568 18.50 6.87 -25.88
C LEU A 568 18.08 5.65 -26.71
N SER A 569 17.01 5.75 -27.50
CA SER A 569 16.48 4.64 -28.29
C SER A 569 17.49 4.05 -29.28
N VAL A 570 18.43 4.86 -29.79
CA VAL A 570 19.50 4.41 -30.71
C VAL A 570 20.41 3.38 -30.05
N LYS A 571 20.73 3.55 -28.76
CA LYS A 571 21.55 2.58 -28.03
C LYS A 571 20.71 1.43 -27.51
N ILE A 572 19.49 1.70 -27.05
CA ILE A 572 18.60 0.67 -26.49
C ILE A 572 18.16 -0.36 -27.53
N ILE A 573 17.95 0.02 -28.81
CA ILE A 573 17.62 -0.95 -29.86
C ILE A 573 18.75 -1.98 -30.05
N GLN A 574 20.02 -1.55 -30.00
CA GLN A 574 21.17 -2.46 -30.07
C GLN A 574 21.25 -3.36 -28.84
N VAL A 575 21.10 -2.80 -27.63
CA VAL A 575 21.13 -3.58 -26.39
C VAL A 575 20.03 -4.64 -26.38
N ALA A 576 18.80 -4.26 -26.77
CA ALA A 576 17.67 -5.20 -26.88
C ALA A 576 17.94 -6.30 -27.91
N ALA A 577 18.52 -5.97 -29.06
CA ALA A 577 18.90 -6.95 -30.08
C ALA A 577 19.96 -7.93 -29.57
N ASN A 578 20.97 -7.45 -28.82
CA ASN A 578 21.99 -8.29 -28.21
C ASN A 578 21.41 -9.32 -27.22
N PHE A 579 20.29 -8.99 -26.55
CA PHE A 579 19.53 -9.90 -25.70
C PHE A 579 18.42 -10.68 -26.46
N SER A 580 18.34 -10.55 -27.79
CA SER A 580 17.28 -11.14 -28.63
C SER A 580 15.86 -10.72 -28.24
N GLN A 581 15.69 -9.54 -27.64
CA GLN A 581 14.40 -8.99 -27.21
C GLN A 581 13.73 -8.17 -28.32
N TRP A 582 13.31 -8.85 -29.38
CA TRP A 582 12.79 -8.20 -30.59
C TRP A 582 11.58 -7.28 -30.37
N LYS A 583 10.71 -7.60 -29.40
CA LYS A 583 9.59 -6.71 -29.03
C LYS A 583 10.08 -5.36 -28.49
N LEU A 584 11.13 -5.38 -27.67
CA LEU A 584 11.72 -4.16 -27.12
C LEU A 584 12.50 -3.40 -28.19
N ALA A 585 13.20 -4.10 -29.09
CA ALA A 585 13.83 -3.50 -30.25
C ALA A 585 12.80 -2.78 -31.15
N GLU A 586 11.63 -3.38 -31.40
CA GLU A 586 10.54 -2.73 -32.15
C GLU A 586 9.99 -1.49 -31.44
N VAL A 587 9.84 -1.54 -30.11
CA VAL A 587 9.45 -0.36 -29.31
C VAL A 587 10.47 0.77 -29.51
N ALA A 588 11.76 0.49 -29.35
CA ALA A 588 12.83 1.48 -29.57
C ALA A 588 12.82 2.03 -31.01
N ALA A 589 12.61 1.16 -32.01
CA ALA A 589 12.49 1.56 -33.41
C ALA A 589 11.31 2.51 -33.65
N ASN A 590 10.16 2.27 -33.01
CA ASN A 590 9.00 3.16 -33.08
C ASN A 590 9.28 4.53 -32.44
N TYR A 591 10.08 4.59 -31.37
CA TYR A 591 10.53 5.86 -30.78
C TYR A 591 11.52 6.62 -31.67
N MET A 592 12.35 5.91 -32.43
CA MET A 592 13.29 6.47 -33.40
C MET A 592 12.62 6.92 -34.70
N ALA A 593 11.49 6.31 -35.06
CA ALA A 593 10.78 6.52 -36.33
C ALA A 593 10.54 8.00 -36.72
N PRO A 594 10.15 8.91 -35.81
CA PRO A 594 9.98 10.34 -36.12
C PRO A 594 11.30 11.06 -36.45
N LEU A 595 12.44 10.55 -35.97
CA LEU A 595 13.77 11.14 -36.10
C LEU A 595 14.60 10.47 -37.21
N TYR A 596 14.07 9.45 -37.89
CA TYR A 596 14.81 8.61 -38.85
C TYR A 596 15.64 9.41 -39.86
N ARG A 597 15.08 10.47 -40.47
CA ARG A 597 15.82 11.30 -41.44
C ARG A 597 17.01 12.02 -40.78
N GLN A 598 16.80 12.61 -39.60
CA GLN A 598 17.87 13.29 -38.87
C GLN A 598 18.97 12.32 -38.45
N LEU A 599 18.59 11.15 -37.92
CA LEU A 599 19.52 10.10 -37.52
C LEU A 599 20.33 9.57 -38.71
N ASN A 600 19.68 9.37 -39.86
CA ASN A 600 20.34 8.96 -41.09
C ASN A 600 21.32 10.02 -41.61
N ASP A 601 20.96 11.31 -41.56
CA ASP A 601 21.82 12.41 -42.02
C ASP A 601 23.00 12.67 -41.06
N SER A 602 22.83 12.37 -39.77
CA SER A 602 23.87 12.52 -38.74
C SER A 602 24.90 11.38 -38.68
N GLY A 603 24.61 10.24 -39.31
CA GLY A 603 25.43 9.03 -39.21
C GLY A 603 25.18 8.17 -37.97
N ASP A 604 24.27 8.57 -37.06
CA ASP A 604 23.98 7.85 -35.81
C ASP A 604 23.41 6.43 -36.02
N LEU A 605 22.94 6.11 -37.23
CA LEU A 605 22.48 4.77 -37.61
C LEU A 605 23.59 3.85 -38.14
N GLU A 606 24.77 4.37 -38.49
CA GLU A 606 25.86 3.59 -39.09
C GLU A 606 26.45 2.56 -38.13
N GLY A 607 26.28 2.76 -36.82
CA GLY A 607 26.72 1.83 -35.77
C GLY A 607 25.73 0.69 -35.46
N LEU A 608 24.61 0.59 -36.18
CA LEU A 608 23.59 -0.45 -36.01
C LEU A 608 23.68 -1.49 -37.12
N ASP A 609 23.32 -2.73 -36.80
CA ASP A 609 23.16 -3.79 -37.80
C ASP A 609 22.07 -3.43 -38.82
N GLU A 610 22.24 -3.87 -40.08
CA GLU A 610 21.33 -3.52 -41.19
C GLU A 610 19.86 -3.90 -40.91
N GLU A 611 19.65 -5.03 -40.23
CA GLU A 611 18.32 -5.49 -39.79
C GLU A 611 17.64 -4.50 -38.82
N LEU A 612 18.41 -3.87 -37.94
CA LEU A 612 17.90 -2.87 -36.99
C LEU A 612 17.60 -1.55 -37.71
N VAL A 613 18.45 -1.15 -38.66
CA VAL A 613 18.21 0.04 -39.49
C VAL A 613 16.92 -0.14 -40.31
N ASP A 614 16.71 -1.32 -40.89
CA ASP A 614 15.48 -1.64 -41.62
C ASP A 614 14.24 -1.65 -40.72
N MET A 615 14.36 -2.10 -39.47
CA MET A 615 13.29 -2.02 -38.49
C MET A 615 12.87 -0.56 -38.22
N VAL A 616 13.83 0.34 -38.03
CA VAL A 616 13.58 1.78 -37.84
C VAL A 616 12.96 2.40 -39.09
N ARG A 617 13.48 2.05 -40.28
CA ARG A 617 12.95 2.52 -41.57
C ARG A 617 11.50 2.08 -41.75
N ALA A 618 11.19 0.81 -41.49
CA ALA A 618 9.84 0.27 -41.56
C ALA A 618 8.89 0.99 -40.59
N ALA A 619 9.33 1.23 -39.34
CA ALA A 619 8.56 2.01 -38.37
C ALA A 619 8.28 3.45 -38.85
N SER A 620 9.26 4.11 -39.46
CA SER A 620 9.11 5.47 -40.03
C SER A 620 8.11 5.52 -41.20
N VAL A 621 8.12 4.50 -42.08
CA VAL A 621 7.15 4.36 -43.16
C VAL A 621 5.74 4.14 -42.62
N ARG A 622 5.57 3.25 -41.63
CA ARG A 622 4.27 3.01 -40.96
C ARG A 622 3.72 4.28 -40.34
N LEU A 623 4.56 5.05 -39.64
CA LEU A 623 4.18 6.33 -39.04
C LEU A 623 3.72 7.35 -40.10
N SER A 624 4.44 7.44 -41.21
CA SER A 624 4.10 8.35 -42.32
C SER A 624 2.76 8.00 -42.98
N GLN A 625 2.47 6.70 -43.13
CA GLN A 625 1.20 6.20 -43.69
C GLN A 625 0.01 6.43 -42.73
N ALA A 626 0.21 6.27 -41.42
CA ALA A 626 -0.80 6.54 -40.41
C ALA A 626 -1.17 8.03 -40.36
N GLY A 627 -0.19 8.93 -40.47
CA GLY A 627 -0.42 10.38 -40.54
C GLY A 627 -1.22 10.81 -41.78
N SER A 628 -1.01 10.17 -42.94
CA SER A 628 -1.76 10.47 -44.15
C SER A 628 -3.22 9.96 -44.15
N ASN A 629 -3.56 8.99 -43.29
CA ASN A 629 -4.94 8.50 -43.14
C ASN A 629 -5.79 9.36 -42.19
N HIS A 630 -5.20 10.15 -41.28
CA HIS A 630 -5.92 11.14 -40.47
C HIS A 630 -6.20 12.47 -41.19
N CYS A 631 -5.55 12.74 -42.31
CA CYS A 631 -5.88 13.90 -43.18
C CYS A 631 -6.90 13.58 -44.28
N ARG A 632 -7.44 12.35 -44.32
CA ARG A 632 -8.41 11.89 -45.35
C ARG A 632 -9.77 11.45 -44.78
N SER A 633 -10.08 11.78 -43.52
CA SER A 633 -11.43 11.61 -42.93
C SER A 633 -12.14 12.94 -42.78
#